data_AF-A0A6L7UUL3-F1
#
_entry.id   AF-A0A6L7UUL3-F1
#
_cell.length_a   1.000
_cell.length_b   1.000
_cell.length_c   1.000
_cell.angle_alpha   90.00
_cell.angle_beta   90.00
_cell.angle_gamma   90.00
#
_symmetry.space_group_name_H-M   'P 1'
#
loop_
_entity.id
_entity.type
_entity.pdbx_description
1 polymer ?
#
loop_
_entity_poly.entity_id
_entity_poly.type
_entity_poly.pdbx_seq_one_letter_code
_entity_poly.pdbx_strand_id
1 'polypeptide(L)'
;MTLPTIDFRSIREHEGSVQRGFEELVVELIPWLDEDARGRKVSRHGSPDSGIEAYIELEDGAIWGWQAKYFFRIDNAELQQMRESFETALASCPSLTRYTFVLPMNPPAGQHGESAKRKLERAFETWTSLAASEGRTIEFRFAGESQLIDALLREEHVGHVFYWFDKRILFSQEWLQRRYEQARNKAGPRYTEEVNVDVPIRFAFDG
;
A
#
# COMPACT_ATOMS: atom_id res chain seq x y z
N MET A 1 -6.97 4.55 -24.97
CA MET A 1 -7.56 4.69 -23.63
C MET A 1 -6.60 5.48 -22.78
N THR A 2 -7.05 6.52 -22.09
CA THR A 2 -6.22 7.30 -21.16
C THR A 2 -6.30 6.68 -19.77
N LEU A 3 -5.17 6.24 -19.23
CA LEU A 3 -5.08 5.82 -17.84
C LEU A 3 -5.39 7.01 -16.92
N PRO A 4 -6.04 6.80 -15.75
CA PRO A 4 -6.32 7.88 -14.84
C PRO A 4 -5.03 8.47 -14.27
N THR A 5 -4.99 9.79 -14.10
CA THR A 5 -3.99 10.41 -13.23
C THR A 5 -4.36 10.11 -11.78
N ILE A 6 -3.50 9.39 -11.06
CA ILE A 6 -3.62 9.15 -9.62
C ILE A 6 -2.96 10.32 -8.90
N ASP A 7 -3.71 11.02 -8.06
CA ASP A 7 -3.17 12.03 -7.14
C ASP A 7 -3.37 11.52 -5.72
N PHE A 8 -2.27 11.19 -5.04
CA PHE A 8 -2.33 10.68 -3.68
C PHE A 8 -2.96 11.68 -2.71
N ARG A 9 -2.96 12.99 -3.02
CA ARG A 9 -3.63 14.03 -2.20
C ARG A 9 -5.14 13.88 -2.15
N SER A 10 -5.73 13.21 -3.13
CA SER A 10 -7.17 12.97 -3.22
C SER A 10 -7.58 11.58 -2.70
N ILE A 11 -6.70 10.91 -1.95
CA ILE A 11 -7.03 9.60 -1.38
C ILE A 11 -8.22 9.71 -0.43
N ARG A 12 -9.11 8.73 -0.49
CA ARG A 12 -10.27 8.58 0.37
C ARG A 12 -9.85 8.51 1.84
N GLU A 13 -10.58 9.23 2.70
CA GLU A 13 -10.43 9.09 4.15
C GLU A 13 -10.83 7.69 4.62
N HIS A 14 -10.07 7.18 5.59
CA HIS A 14 -10.36 5.94 6.31
C HIS A 14 -10.20 6.20 7.80
N GLU A 15 -11.12 5.69 8.63
CA GLU A 15 -11.08 5.90 10.09
C GLU A 15 -10.86 7.37 10.52
N GLY A 16 -11.42 8.32 9.76
CA GLY A 16 -11.39 9.74 10.07
C GLY A 16 -10.16 10.52 9.57
N SER A 17 -9.27 9.93 8.77
CA SER A 17 -8.20 10.70 8.12
C SER A 17 -7.70 10.13 6.79
N VAL A 18 -7.09 10.99 5.97
CA VAL A 18 -6.42 10.58 4.72
C VAL A 18 -5.11 9.83 4.98
N GLN A 19 -4.45 10.10 6.11
CA GLN A 19 -3.24 9.41 6.54
C GLN A 19 -3.52 7.93 6.79
N ARG A 20 -4.59 7.63 7.54
CA ARG A 20 -5.08 6.27 7.75
C ARG A 20 -5.51 5.60 6.45
N GLY A 21 -6.13 6.36 5.54
CA GLY A 21 -6.44 5.86 4.19
C GLY A 21 -5.20 5.45 3.41
N PHE A 22 -4.14 6.24 3.49
CA PHE A 22 -2.85 5.92 2.85
C PHE A 22 -2.16 4.73 3.50
N GLU A 23 -2.17 4.63 4.83
CA GLU A 23 -1.65 3.47 5.56
C GLU A 23 -2.34 2.17 5.11
N GLU A 24 -3.68 2.16 5.03
CA GLU A 24 -4.44 1.00 4.58
C GLU A 24 -4.09 0.62 3.13
N LEU A 25 -4.10 1.60 2.23
CA LEU A 25 -3.73 1.37 0.84
C LEU A 25 -2.31 0.77 0.72
N VAL A 26 -1.34 1.26 1.50
CA VAL A 26 0.02 0.72 1.47
C VAL A 26 0.04 -0.73 1.90
N VAL A 27 -0.65 -1.09 2.99
CA VAL A 27 -0.70 -2.47 3.49
C VAL A 27 -1.30 -3.41 2.44
N GLU A 28 -2.38 -2.99 1.78
CA GLU A 28 -2.98 -3.74 0.67
C GLU A 28 -1.99 -3.95 -0.49
N LEU A 29 -1.14 -2.96 -0.78
CA LEU A 29 -0.23 -3.01 -1.92
C LEU A 29 1.14 -3.66 -1.64
N ILE A 30 1.49 -4.02 -0.40
CA ILE A 30 2.82 -4.57 -0.04
C ILE A 30 3.29 -5.69 -1.00
N PRO A 31 2.48 -6.72 -1.35
CA PRO A 31 2.92 -7.78 -2.27
C PRO A 31 3.30 -7.29 -3.68
N TRP A 32 2.92 -6.07 -4.04
CA TRP A 32 3.25 -5.46 -5.33
C TRP A 32 4.32 -4.37 -5.22
N LEU A 33 4.61 -3.89 -4.00
CA LEU A 33 5.70 -2.96 -3.73
C LEU A 33 7.03 -3.66 -3.45
N ASP A 34 6.99 -4.88 -2.92
CA ASP A 34 8.15 -5.73 -2.67
C ASP A 34 7.93 -7.11 -3.30
N GLU A 35 8.76 -7.48 -4.28
CA GLU A 35 8.64 -8.78 -4.94
C GLU A 35 8.93 -9.94 -3.98
N ASP A 36 9.79 -9.73 -2.98
CA ASP A 36 10.10 -10.75 -1.97
C ASP A 36 8.89 -11.04 -1.06
N ALA A 37 7.93 -10.11 -0.99
CA ALA A 37 6.69 -10.24 -0.22
C ALA A 37 5.59 -11.02 -0.97
N ARG A 38 5.75 -11.27 -2.28
CA ARG A 38 4.73 -11.98 -3.08
C ARG A 38 4.46 -13.38 -2.54
N GLY A 39 3.17 -13.68 -2.36
CA GLY A 39 2.71 -14.98 -1.86
C GLY A 39 2.96 -15.22 -0.36
N ARG A 40 3.56 -14.25 0.35
CA ARG A 40 3.72 -14.30 1.80
C ARG A 40 2.53 -13.68 2.51
N LYS A 41 2.28 -14.12 3.75
CA LYS A 41 1.22 -13.54 4.59
C LYS A 41 1.69 -12.20 5.15
N VAL A 42 1.10 -11.12 4.65
CA VAL A 42 1.22 -9.79 5.25
C VAL A 42 0.29 -9.72 6.45
N SER A 43 0.84 -9.37 7.61
CA SER A 43 0.07 -9.18 8.84
C SER A 43 0.05 -7.70 9.19
N ARG A 44 -1.14 -7.15 9.41
CA ARG A 44 -1.28 -5.79 9.91
C ARG A 44 -0.88 -5.72 11.37
N HIS A 45 -0.15 -4.69 11.77
CA HIS A 45 0.10 -4.44 13.17
C HIS A 45 -1.10 -3.70 13.77
N GLY A 46 -1.67 -4.23 14.85
CA GLY A 46 -2.75 -3.58 15.59
C GLY A 46 -2.21 -2.61 16.64
N SER A 47 -3.06 -1.71 17.14
CA SER A 47 -2.72 -0.82 18.26
C SER A 47 -2.24 -1.61 19.50
N PRO A 48 -1.28 -1.08 20.29
CA PRO A 48 -0.65 0.25 20.21
C PRO A 48 0.38 0.40 19.07
N ASP A 49 0.64 1.65 18.68
CA ASP A 49 1.55 2.02 17.60
C ASP A 49 2.98 1.48 17.85
N SER A 50 3.42 0.58 16.99
CA SER A 50 4.76 -0.02 17.05
C SER A 50 5.75 0.65 16.10
N GLY A 51 5.33 1.69 15.37
CA GLY A 51 6.10 2.19 14.24
C GLY A 51 6.18 1.19 13.07
N ILE A 52 5.26 0.22 13.00
CA ILE A 52 5.12 -0.71 11.87
C ILE A 52 3.63 -0.76 11.52
N GLU A 53 3.27 -0.47 10.27
CA GLU A 53 1.88 -0.61 9.79
C GLU A 53 1.55 -2.08 9.46
N ALA A 54 2.51 -2.76 8.84
CA ALA A 54 2.40 -4.18 8.52
C ALA A 54 3.77 -4.85 8.48
N TYR A 55 3.76 -6.16 8.68
CA TYR A 55 4.96 -6.97 8.69
C TYR A 55 4.76 -8.33 8.05
N ILE A 56 5.89 -8.94 7.71
CA ILE A 56 6.00 -10.34 7.31
C ILE A 56 7.00 -10.99 8.24
N GLU A 57 6.57 -12.08 8.86
CA GLU A 57 7.44 -12.97 9.63
C GLU A 57 7.95 -14.09 8.70
N LEU A 58 9.27 -14.25 8.67
CA LEU A 58 9.96 -15.30 7.92
C LEU A 58 10.04 -16.59 8.74
N GLU A 59 10.37 -17.70 8.08
CA GLU A 59 10.47 -19.02 8.72
C GLU A 59 11.56 -19.09 9.81
N ASP A 60 12.60 -18.26 9.70
CA ASP A 60 13.68 -18.12 10.68
C ASP A 60 13.35 -17.15 11.82
N GLY A 61 12.12 -16.60 11.85
CA GLY A 61 11.66 -15.61 12.82
C GLY A 61 12.09 -14.17 12.53
N ALA A 62 12.84 -13.94 11.44
CA ALA A 62 13.17 -12.58 11.02
C ALA A 62 11.90 -11.84 10.57
N ILE A 63 11.85 -10.54 10.85
CA ILE A 63 10.70 -9.70 10.51
C ILE A 63 11.10 -8.64 9.48
N TRP A 64 10.29 -8.55 8.43
CA TRP A 64 10.27 -7.41 7.51
C TRP A 64 9.10 -6.51 7.88
N GLY A 65 9.38 -5.22 8.12
CA GLY A 65 8.38 -4.23 8.49
C GLY A 65 8.20 -3.14 7.42
N TRP A 66 6.98 -2.64 7.28
CA TRP A 66 6.64 -1.49 6.44
C TRP A 66 6.06 -0.38 7.30
N GLN A 67 6.51 0.84 7.04
CA GLN A 67 5.96 2.06 7.61
C GLN A 67 5.48 2.99 6.50
N ALA A 68 4.18 3.26 6.47
CA ALA A 68 3.63 4.29 5.61
C ALA A 68 3.77 5.66 6.28
N LYS A 69 4.15 6.69 5.50
CA LYS A 69 4.07 8.08 5.95
C LYS A 69 3.48 8.92 4.82
N TYR A 70 2.40 9.65 5.12
CA TYR A 70 1.71 10.47 4.15
C TYR A 70 2.37 11.86 4.02
N PHE A 71 3.62 11.86 3.52
CA PHE A 71 4.43 13.06 3.33
C PHE A 71 4.66 13.35 1.85
N PHE A 72 4.62 14.63 1.48
CA PHE A 72 4.85 15.11 0.11
C PHE A 72 6.10 15.98 -0.03
N ARG A 73 6.98 15.92 0.97
CA ARG A 73 8.29 16.57 1.02
C ARG A 73 9.19 15.81 2.00
N ILE A 74 10.49 16.07 1.94
CA ILE A 74 11.45 15.55 2.91
C ILE A 74 12.31 16.71 3.42
N ASP A 75 12.01 17.14 4.63
CA ASP A 75 12.80 18.08 5.41
C ASP A 75 13.02 17.53 6.82
N ASN A 76 13.65 18.32 7.70
CA ASN A 76 14.04 17.89 9.04
C ASN A 76 12.86 17.39 9.87
N ALA A 77 11.67 17.99 9.73
CA ALA A 77 10.48 17.58 10.47
C ALA A 77 9.96 16.19 10.03
N GLU A 78 9.90 15.93 8.72
CA GLU A 78 9.50 14.63 8.19
C GLU A 78 10.53 13.55 8.52
N LEU A 79 11.83 13.86 8.39
CA LEU A 79 12.89 12.93 8.77
C LEU A 79 12.88 12.60 10.26
N GLN A 80 12.58 13.58 11.12
CA GLN A 80 12.44 13.35 12.56
C GLN A 80 11.27 12.40 12.86
N GLN A 81 10.11 12.60 12.25
CA GLN A 81 8.96 11.70 12.42
C GLN A 81 9.22 10.28 11.87
N MET A 82 9.95 10.18 10.75
CA MET A 82 10.37 8.88 10.23
C MET A 82 11.34 8.18 11.19
N ARG A 83 12.30 8.92 11.74
CA ARG A 83 13.24 8.43 12.75
C ARG A 83 12.50 7.90 13.98
N GLU A 84 11.55 8.66 14.52
CA GLU A 84 10.76 8.27 15.70
C GLU A 84 10.00 6.96 15.47
N SER A 85 9.39 6.79 14.29
CA SER A 85 8.76 5.51 13.93
C SER A 85 9.78 4.37 13.85
N PHE A 86 10.96 4.60 13.26
CA PHE A 86 12.00 3.58 13.21
C PHE A 86 12.51 3.19 14.61
N GLU A 87 12.78 4.17 15.48
CA GLU A 87 13.22 3.90 16.86
C GLU A 87 12.16 3.11 17.65
N THR A 88 10.87 3.42 17.43
CA THR A 88 9.75 2.65 18.01
C THR A 88 9.72 1.22 17.48
N ALA A 89 9.89 1.02 16.17
CA ALA A 89 9.94 -0.29 15.54
C ALA A 89 11.14 -1.11 16.03
N LEU A 90 12.31 -0.47 16.16
CA LEU A 90 13.53 -1.12 16.62
C LEU A 90 13.40 -1.63 18.06
N ALA A 91 12.73 -0.84 18.92
CA ALA A 91 12.48 -1.17 20.32
C ALA A 91 11.39 -2.24 20.51
N SER A 92 10.31 -2.16 19.72
CA SER A 92 9.16 -3.07 19.84
C SER A 92 9.33 -4.40 19.10
N CYS A 93 10.21 -4.46 18.09
CA CYS A 93 10.41 -5.62 17.23
C CYS A 93 11.89 -6.08 17.21
N PRO A 94 12.33 -6.90 18.20
CA PRO A 94 13.72 -7.37 18.30
C PRO A 94 14.22 -8.22 17.12
N SER A 95 13.32 -8.85 16.36
CA SER A 95 13.67 -9.64 15.17
C SER A 95 13.51 -8.87 13.86
N LEU A 96 13.28 -7.55 13.90
CA LEU A 96 13.28 -6.70 12.70
C LEU A 96 14.64 -6.77 12.00
N THR A 97 14.64 -7.10 10.71
CA THR A 97 15.84 -7.18 9.85
C THR A 97 15.73 -6.34 8.58
N ARG A 98 14.51 -6.00 8.14
CA ARG A 98 14.25 -5.11 7.01
C ARG A 98 13.17 -4.12 7.39
N TYR A 99 13.36 -2.86 7.03
CA TYR A 99 12.42 -1.80 7.34
C TYR A 99 12.21 -0.89 6.14
N THR A 100 11.00 -0.89 5.60
CA THR A 100 10.65 -0.21 4.35
C THR A 100 9.78 1.00 4.63
N PHE A 101 10.23 2.19 4.23
CA PHE A 101 9.37 3.37 4.22
C PHE A 101 8.61 3.47 2.90
N VAL A 102 7.31 3.80 2.99
CA VAL A 102 6.46 4.04 1.82
C VAL A 102 5.90 5.46 1.87
N LEU A 103 6.17 6.26 0.84
CA LEU A 103 5.70 7.65 0.71
C LEU A 103 4.88 7.86 -0.56
N PRO A 104 3.88 8.76 -0.56
CA PRO A 104 3.08 9.12 -1.74
C PRO A 104 3.83 10.06 -2.70
N MET A 105 5.17 10.09 -2.65
CA MET A 105 6.01 10.91 -3.52
C MET A 105 7.34 10.22 -3.79
N ASN A 106 7.98 10.58 -4.90
CA ASN A 106 9.39 10.29 -5.13
C ASN A 106 10.24 11.46 -4.66
N PRO A 107 11.26 11.26 -3.80
CA PRO A 107 12.15 12.32 -3.38
C PRO A 107 12.88 12.93 -4.60
N PRO A 108 12.77 14.24 -4.85
CA PRO A 108 13.43 14.84 -6.00
C PRO A 108 14.95 14.76 -5.86
N ALA A 109 15.61 14.38 -6.95
CA ALA A 109 17.06 14.51 -7.12
C ALA A 109 17.35 15.95 -7.62
N GLY A 110 17.34 16.91 -6.69
CA GLY A 110 17.68 18.31 -6.99
C GLY A 110 19.09 18.48 -7.56
N GLN A 111 19.31 19.56 -8.32
CA GLN A 111 20.60 19.91 -8.93
C GLN A 111 21.44 20.89 -8.10
N HIS A 112 20.81 21.62 -7.16
CA HIS A 112 21.46 22.64 -6.33
C HIS A 112 21.15 22.39 -4.84
N GLY A 113 22.20 22.38 -4.01
CA GLY A 113 22.11 22.02 -2.59
C GLY A 113 21.93 20.50 -2.38
N GLU A 114 21.73 20.11 -1.13
CA GLU A 114 21.45 18.70 -0.81
C GLU A 114 20.00 18.35 -1.19
N SER A 115 19.85 17.39 -2.11
CA SER A 115 18.55 16.94 -2.60
C SER A 115 17.76 16.18 -1.53
N ALA A 116 16.42 16.18 -1.63
CA ALA A 116 15.54 15.39 -0.77
C ALA A 116 15.91 13.90 -0.80
N LYS A 117 16.27 13.38 -1.98
CA LYS A 117 16.77 12.01 -2.15
C LYS A 117 18.05 11.78 -1.32
N ARG A 118 19.02 12.69 -1.42
CA ARG A 118 20.30 12.56 -0.68
C ARG A 118 20.10 12.69 0.83
N LYS A 119 19.22 13.58 1.29
CA LYS A 119 18.84 13.69 2.70
C LYS A 119 18.29 12.37 3.25
N LEU A 120 17.40 11.72 2.48
CA LEU A 120 16.81 10.44 2.85
C LEU A 120 17.86 9.31 2.90
N GLU A 121 18.72 9.22 1.89
CA GLU A 121 19.82 8.25 1.86
C GLU A 121 20.75 8.41 3.08
N ARG A 122 21.18 9.63 3.40
CA ARG A 122 22.00 9.91 4.58
C ARG A 122 21.28 9.56 5.88
N ALA A 123 19.98 9.79 5.94
CA ALA A 123 19.18 9.40 7.10
C ALA A 123 19.20 7.88 7.29
N PHE A 124 19.03 7.09 6.22
CA PHE A 124 19.13 5.63 6.28
C PHE A 124 20.53 5.14 6.68
N GLU A 125 21.60 5.75 6.15
CA GLU A 125 22.99 5.46 6.57
C GLU A 125 23.16 5.70 8.09
N THR A 126 22.61 6.81 8.59
CA THR A 126 22.66 7.18 10.00
C THR A 126 21.88 6.20 10.87
N TRP A 127 20.67 5.83 10.47
CA TRP A 127 19.82 4.90 11.24
C TRP A 127 20.31 3.46 11.17
N THR A 128 20.96 3.06 10.08
CA THR A 128 21.68 1.78 9.98
C THR A 128 22.81 1.73 11.01
N SER A 129 23.57 2.83 11.14
CA SER A 129 24.66 2.94 12.11
C SER A 129 24.13 2.93 13.55
N LEU A 130 22.98 3.58 13.81
CA LEU A 130 22.28 3.51 15.09
C LEU A 130 21.92 2.07 15.46
N ALA A 131 21.24 1.34 14.56
CA ALA A 131 20.89 -0.06 14.78
C ALA A 131 22.12 -0.94 15.02
N ALA A 132 23.19 -0.73 14.23
CA ALA A 132 24.44 -1.47 14.40
C ALA A 132 25.11 -1.23 15.76
N SER A 133 25.00 -0.02 16.32
CA SER A 133 25.49 0.29 17.67
C SER A 133 24.73 -0.47 18.76
N GLU A 134 23.51 -0.93 18.47
CA GLU A 134 22.69 -1.80 19.33
C GLU A 134 22.85 -3.30 18.98
N GLY A 135 23.82 -3.66 18.12
CA GLY A 135 24.04 -5.04 17.68
C GLY A 135 22.99 -5.55 16.69
N ARG A 136 22.23 -4.66 16.06
CA ARG A 136 21.16 -4.98 15.10
C ARG A 136 21.62 -4.67 13.68
N THR A 137 21.27 -5.53 12.72
CA THR A 137 21.48 -5.26 11.29
C THR A 137 20.14 -5.06 10.62
N ILE A 138 19.91 -3.87 10.07
CA ILE A 138 18.65 -3.49 9.42
C ILE A 138 18.92 -3.10 7.96
N GLU A 139 18.21 -3.74 7.03
CA GLU A 139 18.12 -3.32 5.64
C GLU A 139 17.02 -2.26 5.50
N PHE A 140 17.39 -1.01 5.24
CA PHE A 140 16.42 0.02 4.89
C PHE A 140 16.04 -0.05 3.41
N ARG A 141 14.72 0.01 3.15
CA ARG A 141 14.17 0.12 1.79
C ARG A 141 13.23 1.31 1.69
N PHE A 142 12.95 1.70 0.44
CA PHE A 142 12.05 2.80 0.12
C PHE A 142 11.17 2.45 -1.08
N ALA A 143 9.87 2.71 -0.96
CA ALA A 143 8.93 2.73 -2.08
C ALA A 143 8.27 4.11 -2.15
N GLY A 144 8.27 4.71 -3.35
CA GLY A 144 7.68 6.01 -3.61
C GLY A 144 6.45 5.95 -4.50
N GLU A 145 6.05 7.12 -4.98
CA GLU A 145 4.92 7.30 -5.90
C GLU A 145 5.01 6.42 -7.14
N SER A 146 6.20 6.21 -7.72
CA SER A 146 6.32 5.40 -8.93
C SER A 146 5.94 3.94 -8.70
N GLN A 147 6.39 3.34 -7.60
CA GLN A 147 6.06 1.96 -7.23
C GLN A 147 4.58 1.84 -6.88
N LEU A 148 4.02 2.82 -6.17
CA LEU A 148 2.60 2.83 -5.84
C LEU A 148 1.71 2.93 -7.09
N ILE A 149 2.07 3.80 -8.05
CA ILE A 149 1.34 3.93 -9.31
C ILE A 149 1.45 2.65 -10.12
N ASP A 150 2.64 2.07 -10.26
CA ASP A 150 2.82 0.82 -10.99
C ASP A 150 1.96 -0.31 -10.40
N ALA A 151 1.95 -0.43 -9.07
CA ALA A 151 1.08 -1.36 -8.36
C ALA A 151 -0.41 -1.08 -8.64
N LEU A 152 -0.86 0.16 -8.55
CA LEU A 152 -2.27 0.55 -8.74
C LEU A 152 -2.77 0.38 -10.17
N LEU A 153 -1.90 0.49 -11.18
CA LEU A 153 -2.27 0.36 -12.59
C LEU A 153 -2.52 -1.09 -13.03
N ARG A 154 -2.33 -2.07 -12.14
CA ARG A 154 -2.56 -3.49 -12.44
C ARG A 154 -4.04 -3.81 -12.58
N GLU A 155 -4.37 -4.76 -13.48
CA GLU A 155 -5.74 -5.22 -13.74
C GLU A 155 -6.44 -5.82 -12.51
N GLU A 156 -5.70 -6.33 -11.54
CA GLU A 156 -6.26 -6.78 -10.26
C GLU A 156 -6.66 -5.62 -9.33
N HIS A 157 -6.12 -4.41 -9.50
CA HIS A 157 -6.24 -3.28 -8.57
C HIS A 157 -7.20 -2.17 -8.98
N VAL A 158 -8.01 -2.45 -10.01
CA VAL A 158 -9.12 -1.60 -10.43
C VAL A 158 -10.02 -1.17 -9.28
N GLY A 159 -10.37 -2.12 -8.41
CA GLY A 159 -11.20 -1.86 -7.24
C GLY A 159 -10.54 -0.88 -6.29
N HIS A 160 -9.21 -0.96 -6.11
CA HIS A 160 -8.43 -0.03 -5.31
C HIS A 160 -8.46 1.37 -5.92
N VAL A 161 -8.25 1.51 -7.24
CA VAL A 161 -8.28 2.84 -7.87
C VAL A 161 -9.65 3.49 -7.75
N PHE A 162 -10.72 2.72 -7.95
CA PHE A 162 -12.09 3.22 -7.78
C PHE A 162 -12.39 3.58 -6.32
N TYR A 163 -12.10 2.68 -5.38
CA TYR A 163 -12.42 2.88 -3.97
C TYR A 163 -11.62 4.03 -3.36
N TRP A 164 -10.30 4.05 -3.58
CA TRP A 164 -9.40 4.99 -2.92
C TRP A 164 -9.35 6.37 -3.58
N PHE A 165 -9.66 6.49 -4.88
CA PHE A 165 -9.52 7.77 -5.60
C PHE A 165 -10.79 8.23 -6.32
N ASP A 166 -11.89 7.49 -6.23
CA ASP A 166 -13.14 7.72 -6.97
C ASP A 166 -12.91 7.87 -8.50
N LYS A 167 -11.88 7.17 -9.02
CA LYS A 167 -11.53 7.21 -10.44
C LYS A 167 -12.04 5.96 -11.13
N ARG A 168 -13.00 6.16 -12.03
CA ARG A 168 -13.48 5.12 -12.94
C ARG A 168 -12.44 4.92 -14.04
N ILE A 169 -11.77 3.77 -14.02
CA ILE A 169 -10.99 3.31 -15.16
C ILE A 169 -11.95 2.59 -16.10
N LEU A 170 -12.03 3.04 -17.36
CA LEU A 170 -12.70 2.29 -18.42
C LEU A 170 -11.71 1.24 -18.95
N PHE A 171 -12.05 -0.04 -18.81
CA PHE A 171 -11.18 -1.16 -19.23
C PHE A 171 -11.36 -1.56 -20.68
N SER A 172 -10.38 -2.34 -21.17
CA SER A 172 -10.54 -3.09 -22.42
C SER A 172 -11.70 -4.07 -22.32
N GLN A 173 -12.28 -4.42 -23.47
CA GLN A 173 -13.33 -5.43 -23.53
C GLN A 173 -12.88 -6.77 -22.94
N GLU A 174 -11.61 -7.16 -23.10
CA GLU A 174 -11.13 -8.45 -22.60
C GLU A 174 -11.16 -8.54 -21.06
N TRP A 175 -10.81 -7.45 -20.37
CA TRP A 175 -10.89 -7.41 -18.91
C TRP A 175 -12.35 -7.51 -18.45
N LEU A 176 -13.25 -6.75 -19.09
CA LEU A 176 -14.69 -6.79 -18.76
C LEU A 176 -15.25 -8.18 -18.99
N GLN A 177 -14.91 -8.80 -20.11
CA GLN A 177 -15.30 -10.16 -20.47
C GLN A 177 -14.80 -11.17 -19.42
N ARG A 178 -13.52 -11.09 -19.04
CA ARG A 178 -12.93 -11.98 -18.03
C ARG A 178 -13.59 -11.82 -16.66
N ARG A 179 -13.87 -10.59 -16.23
CA ARG A 179 -14.57 -10.33 -14.96
C ARG A 179 -16.02 -10.79 -15.00
N TYR A 180 -16.72 -10.57 -16.11
CA TYR A 180 -18.06 -11.11 -16.34
C TYR A 180 -18.07 -12.64 -16.23
N GLU A 181 -17.14 -13.33 -16.90
CA GLU A 181 -17.02 -14.78 -16.85
C GLU A 181 -16.68 -15.28 -15.44
N GLN A 182 -15.79 -14.61 -14.70
CA GLN A 182 -15.51 -14.93 -13.30
C GLN A 182 -16.74 -14.76 -12.40
N ALA A 183 -17.48 -13.67 -12.55
CA ALA A 183 -18.71 -13.41 -11.79
C ALA A 183 -19.78 -14.45 -12.13
N ARG A 184 -19.97 -14.77 -13.42
CA ARG A 184 -20.87 -15.82 -13.91
C ARG A 184 -20.51 -17.19 -13.32
N ASN A 185 -19.23 -17.56 -13.36
CA ASN A 185 -18.76 -18.85 -12.83
C ASN A 185 -18.88 -18.92 -11.29
N LYS A 186 -18.63 -17.81 -10.57
CA LYS A 186 -18.84 -17.72 -9.12
C LYS A 186 -20.31 -17.73 -8.71
N ALA A 187 -21.19 -17.16 -9.54
CA ALA A 187 -22.63 -17.24 -9.33
C ALA A 187 -23.13 -18.70 -9.39
N GLY A 188 -22.46 -19.54 -10.19
CA GLY A 188 -22.70 -20.99 -10.21
C GLY A 188 -24.19 -21.35 -10.31
N PRO A 189 -24.65 -22.47 -9.70
CA PRO A 189 -26.05 -22.91 -9.76
C PRO A 189 -27.01 -22.10 -8.87
N ARG A 190 -26.56 -21.00 -8.23
CA ARG A 190 -27.47 -20.15 -7.41
C ARG A 190 -28.43 -19.33 -8.28
N TYR A 191 -28.10 -19.19 -9.56
CA TYR A 191 -29.01 -18.69 -10.58
C TYR A 191 -29.29 -19.82 -11.57
N THR A 192 -30.35 -20.57 -11.32
CA THR A 192 -30.97 -21.46 -12.30
C THR A 192 -32.19 -20.74 -12.84
N GLU A 193 -32.14 -20.37 -14.13
CA GLU A 193 -33.26 -19.74 -14.83
C GLU A 193 -34.54 -20.58 -14.72
N GLU A 194 -34.40 -21.90 -14.67
CA GLU A 194 -35.46 -22.89 -14.49
C GLU A 194 -36.21 -22.83 -13.13
N VAL A 195 -35.61 -22.22 -12.10
CA VAL A 195 -36.25 -22.01 -10.76
C VAL A 195 -36.48 -20.54 -10.47
N ASN A 196 -36.28 -19.68 -11.48
CA ASN A 196 -36.63 -18.28 -11.38
C ASN A 196 -38.16 -18.18 -11.38
N VAL A 197 -38.74 -17.96 -10.21
CA VAL A 197 -40.18 -17.78 -10.06
C VAL A 197 -40.50 -16.34 -10.46
N ASP A 198 -41.25 -16.16 -11.54
CA ASP A 198 -41.76 -14.85 -11.90
C ASP A 198 -42.74 -14.38 -10.82
N VAL A 199 -42.22 -13.56 -9.91
CA VAL A 199 -43.03 -12.87 -8.90
C VAL A 199 -43.58 -11.58 -9.49
N PRO A 200 -44.88 -11.27 -9.30
CA PRO A 200 -45.55 -10.11 -9.91
C PRO A 200 -44.87 -8.76 -9.66
N ILE A 201 -44.05 -8.65 -8.61
CA ILE A 201 -43.31 -7.42 -8.27
C ILE A 201 -42.23 -7.08 -9.32
N ARG A 202 -41.84 -8.03 -10.16
CA ARG A 202 -40.86 -7.83 -11.25
C ARG A 202 -41.36 -6.85 -12.31
N PHE A 203 -42.68 -6.76 -12.48
CA PHE A 203 -43.33 -5.82 -13.40
C PHE A 203 -43.69 -4.48 -12.75
N ALA A 204 -43.42 -4.30 -11.46
CA ALA A 204 -43.71 -3.06 -10.75
C ALA A 204 -42.65 -1.96 -10.98
N PHE A 205 -41.52 -2.31 -11.59
CA PHE A 205 -40.42 -1.39 -11.89
C PHE A 205 -40.18 -1.16 -13.39
N ASP A 206 -41.03 -1.73 -14.27
CA ASP A 206 -41.12 -1.31 -15.67
C ASP A 206 -41.97 -0.03 -15.72
N GLY A 207 -41.34 1.09 -15.35
CA GLY A 207 -41.84 2.45 -15.54
C GLY A 207 -41.07 3.16 -16.63
#